data_AF-A0A1H5YGZ5-F1
#
_entry.id   AF-A0A1H5YGZ5-F1
#
_cell.length_a   1.000
_cell.length_b   1.000
_cell.length_c   1.000
_cell.angle_alpha   90.00
_cell.angle_beta   90.00
_cell.angle_gamma   90.00
#
_symmetry.space_group_name_H-M   'P 1'
#
loop_
_entity.id
_entity.type
_entity.pdbx_description
1 polymer ?
#
loop_
_entity_poly.entity_id
_entity_poly.type
_entity_poly.pdbx_seq_one_letter_code
_entity_poly.pdbx_strand_id
1 'polypeptide(L)'
;MGVPFTPRFLVEKLSTHPEPETLLAISDTLTEYKIENLALQVGEDKLDQLPLPCVVQIGQNPYPYFTCLSQVSEDWVEFLDEKGKLIKQSRNLKSNPCWTGQ
;
A
#
# COMPACT_ATOMS: atom_id res chain seq x y z
N MET A 1 7.96 -9.89 -10.80
CA MET A 1 7.81 -8.84 -11.83
C MET A 1 9.16 -8.18 -12.05
N GLY A 2 9.52 -7.85 -13.29
CA GLY A 2 10.81 -7.25 -13.67
C GLY A 2 10.63 -6.02 -14.55
N VAL A 3 9.63 -5.18 -14.22
CA VAL A 3 9.34 -3.95 -14.97
C VAL A 3 10.46 -2.95 -14.70
N PRO A 4 11.16 -2.45 -15.72
CA PRO A 4 12.21 -1.45 -15.53
C PRO A 4 11.59 -0.13 -15.07
N PHE A 5 12.13 0.44 -14.00
CA PHE A 5 11.71 1.74 -13.49
C PHE A 5 12.94 2.58 -13.11
N THR A 6 12.76 3.89 -13.02
CA THR A 6 13.75 4.77 -12.41
C THR A 6 13.13 5.49 -11.22
N PRO A 7 13.82 5.57 -10.06
CA PRO A 7 13.27 6.26 -8.90
C PRO A 7 12.91 7.72 -9.19
N ARG A 8 13.73 8.41 -10.00
CA ARG A 8 13.47 9.80 -10.39
C ARG A 8 12.16 9.96 -11.15
N PHE A 9 11.89 9.09 -12.12
CA PHE A 9 10.66 9.15 -12.89
C PHE A 9 9.43 8.94 -11.99
N LEU A 10 9.48 7.96 -11.09
CA LEU A 10 8.38 7.70 -10.15
C LEU A 10 8.13 8.90 -9.23
N VAL A 11 9.19 9.49 -8.67
CA VAL A 11 9.08 10.67 -7.80
C VAL A 11 8.49 11.85 -8.57
N GLU A 12 9.01 12.14 -9.76
CA GLU A 12 8.52 13.25 -10.60
C GLU A 12 7.07 13.06 -10.98
N LYS A 13 6.67 11.84 -11.35
CA LYS A 13 5.30 11.50 -11.75
C LYS A 13 4.32 11.68 -10.59
N LEU A 14 4.61 11.09 -9.44
CA LEU A 14 3.75 11.17 -8.27
C LEU A 14 3.65 12.61 -7.73
N SER A 15 4.73 13.38 -7.80
CA SER A 15 4.77 14.77 -7.29
C SER A 15 4.11 15.79 -8.22
N THR A 16 4.03 15.50 -9.53
CA THR A 16 3.40 16.39 -10.53
C THR A 16 1.96 15.99 -10.86
N HIS A 17 1.44 14.94 -10.22
CA HIS A 17 0.05 14.53 -10.36
C HIS A 17 -0.89 15.62 -9.83
N PRO A 18 -2.06 15.87 -10.46
CA PRO A 18 -3.05 16.84 -9.96
C PRO A 18 -3.55 16.53 -8.54
N GLU A 19 -3.55 15.25 -8.17
CA GLU A 19 -3.94 14.74 -6.85
C GLU A 19 -2.77 13.95 -6.24
N PRO A 20 -1.70 14.62 -5.76
CA PRO A 20 -0.53 13.94 -5.22
C PRO A 20 -0.88 13.22 -3.91
N GLU A 21 -0.09 12.20 -3.56
CA GLU A 21 -0.27 11.42 -2.33
C GLU A 21 -1.65 10.72 -2.21
N THR A 22 -2.30 10.43 -3.33
CA THR A 22 -3.58 9.71 -3.38
C THR A 22 -3.45 8.33 -4.01
N LEU A 23 -4.42 7.45 -3.72
CA LEU A 23 -4.53 6.14 -4.38
C LEU A 23 -4.71 6.28 -5.90
N LEU A 24 -5.36 7.37 -6.36
CA LEU A 24 -5.54 7.65 -7.77
C LEU A 24 -4.20 7.90 -8.47
N ALA A 25 -3.31 8.72 -7.88
CA ALA A 25 -1.96 8.95 -8.42
C ALA A 25 -1.17 7.63 -8.55
N ILE A 26 -1.32 6.73 -7.58
CA ILE A 26 -0.68 5.40 -7.62
C ILE A 26 -1.27 4.55 -8.75
N SER A 27 -2.60 4.47 -8.85
CA SER A 27 -3.33 3.74 -9.90
C SER A 27 -2.96 4.20 -11.30
N ASP A 28 -2.93 5.51 -11.54
CA ASP A 28 -2.58 6.08 -12.84
C ASP A 28 -1.12 5.80 -13.18
N THR A 29 -0.21 5.93 -12.21
CA THR A 29 1.20 5.59 -12.38
C THR A 29 1.36 4.11 -12.75
N LEU A 30 0.68 3.18 -12.07
CA LEU A 30 0.73 1.75 -12.39
C LEU A 30 0.18 1.46 -13.79
N THR A 31 -0.89 2.14 -14.18
CA THR A 31 -1.51 2.03 -15.51
C THR A 31 -0.54 2.45 -16.62
N GLU A 32 0.27 3.49 -16.40
CA GLU A 32 1.32 3.90 -17.36
C GLU A 32 2.41 2.84 -17.54
N TYR A 33 2.73 2.11 -16.48
CA TYR A 33 3.59 0.92 -16.55
C TYR A 33 2.90 -0.31 -17.15
N LYS A 34 1.63 -0.19 -17.56
CA LYS A 34 0.77 -1.28 -18.03
C LYS A 34 0.61 -2.39 -16.99
N ILE A 35 0.67 -2.00 -15.71
CA ILE A 35 0.40 -2.89 -14.59
C ILE A 35 -1.10 -2.79 -14.31
N GLU A 36 -1.81 -3.88 -14.59
CA GLU A 36 -3.22 -4.01 -14.20
C GLU A 36 -3.33 -3.90 -12.68
N ASN A 37 -4.20 -2.99 -12.23
CA ASN A 37 -4.42 -2.72 -10.82
C ASN A 37 -5.90 -2.44 -10.58
N LEU A 38 -6.34 -2.65 -9.35
CA LEU A 38 -7.74 -2.47 -8.94
C LEU A 38 -7.76 -1.83 -7.56
N ALA A 39 -8.34 -0.64 -7.48
CA ALA A 39 -8.62 0.02 -6.21
C ALA A 39 -9.88 -0.59 -5.58
N LEU A 40 -9.76 -1.13 -4.37
CA LEU A 40 -10.85 -1.74 -3.62
C LEU A 40 -10.89 -1.20 -2.20
N GLN A 41 -12.09 -0.91 -1.72
CA GLN A 41 -12.32 -0.71 -0.28
C GLN A 41 -12.64 -2.07 0.35
N VAL A 42 -11.81 -2.49 1.30
CA VAL A 42 -11.90 -3.82 1.91
C VAL A 42 -11.82 -3.71 3.43
N GLY A 43 -12.76 -4.36 4.12
CA GLY A 43 -12.76 -4.46 5.57
C GLY A 43 -11.65 -5.41 6.08
N GLU A 44 -11.29 -5.29 7.36
CA GLU A 44 -10.24 -6.12 7.98
C GLU A 44 -10.51 -7.63 7.86
N ASP A 45 -11.79 -8.02 7.78
CA ASP A 45 -12.27 -9.39 7.66
C ASP A 45 -11.93 -10.07 6.33
N LYS A 46 -11.49 -9.31 5.33
CA LYS A 46 -11.20 -9.81 3.97
C LYS A 46 -9.77 -9.55 3.52
N LEU A 47 -8.90 -9.11 4.43
CA LEU A 47 -7.51 -8.77 4.10
C LEU A 47 -6.72 -9.99 3.59
N ASP A 48 -7.05 -11.17 4.10
CA ASP A 48 -6.48 -12.47 3.71
C ASP A 48 -6.94 -12.96 2.33
N GLN A 49 -7.99 -12.35 1.77
CA GLN A 49 -8.53 -12.69 0.45
C GLN A 49 -7.91 -11.83 -0.66
N LEU A 50 -7.08 -10.83 -0.31
CA LEU A 50 -6.47 -9.94 -1.28
C LEU A 50 -5.30 -10.62 -2.02
N PRO A 51 -5.15 -10.36 -3.34
CA PRO A 51 -3.95 -10.78 -4.06
C PRO A 51 -2.74 -10.02 -3.53
N LEU A 52 -1.69 -10.76 -3.15
CA LEU A 52 -0.44 -10.19 -2.66
C LEU A 52 0.65 -10.22 -3.77
N PRO A 53 1.57 -9.25 -3.80
CA PRO A 53 1.62 -8.06 -2.94
C PRO A 53 0.57 -7.00 -3.37
N CYS A 54 0.04 -6.25 -2.40
CA CYS A 54 -0.90 -5.16 -2.66
C CYS A 54 -0.52 -3.88 -1.89
N VAL A 55 -0.95 -2.73 -2.42
CA VAL A 55 -0.80 -1.43 -1.77
C VAL A 55 -2.03 -1.18 -0.90
N VAL A 56 -1.82 -0.77 0.34
CA VAL A 56 -2.89 -0.43 1.29
C VAL A 56 -2.64 0.93 1.94
N GLN A 57 -3.72 1.60 2.31
CA GLN A 57 -3.65 2.82 3.11
C GLN A 57 -3.76 2.48 4.59
N ILE A 58 -2.75 2.89 5.33
CA ILE A 58 -2.68 2.79 6.78
C ILE A 58 -2.99 4.18 7.33
N GLY A 59 -4.06 4.32 8.09
CA GLY A 59 -4.27 5.54 8.86
C GLY A 59 -3.38 5.47 10.08
N GLN A 60 -2.44 6.40 10.21
CA GLN A 60 -1.67 6.57 11.42
C GLN A 60 -1.80 8.03 11.83
N ASN A 61 -1.90 8.29 13.13
CA ASN A 61 -1.98 9.67 13.62
C ASN A 61 -0.58 10.30 13.48
N PRO A 62 -0.37 11.44 12.77
CA PRO A 62 -1.39 12.41 12.33
C PRO A 62 -1.81 12.35 10.84
N TYR A 63 -1.16 11.57 9.98
CA TYR A 63 -1.50 11.49 8.55
C TYR A 63 -1.54 10.04 8.05
N PRO A 64 -2.53 9.67 7.22
CA PRO A 64 -2.54 8.36 6.59
C PRO A 64 -1.38 8.23 5.59
N TYR A 65 -0.83 7.04 5.44
CA TYR A 65 0.23 6.74 4.48
C TYR A 65 -0.05 5.43 3.75
N PHE A 66 0.57 5.26 2.57
CA PHE A 66 0.48 4.03 1.80
C PHE A 66 1.66 3.11 2.08
N THR A 67 1.40 1.81 2.21
CA THR A 67 2.43 0.77 2.31
C THR A 67 2.08 -0.42 1.42
N CYS A 68 3.05 -1.29 1.16
CA CYS A 68 2.83 -2.56 0.47
C CYS A 68 2.77 -3.70 1.48
N LEU A 69 1.68 -4.47 1.44
CA LEU A 69 1.58 -5.77 2.10
C LEU A 69 2.25 -6.82 1.23
N SER A 70 3.16 -7.57 1.84
CA SER A 70 3.80 -8.73 1.21
C SER A 70 3.12 -10.04 1.62
N GLN A 71 2.71 -10.16 2.88
CA GLN A 71 2.12 -11.37 3.45
C GLN A 71 1.05 -11.06 4.49
N VAL A 72 0.00 -11.87 4.51
CA VAL A 72 -1.14 -11.73 5.41
C VAL A 72 -1.52 -13.13 5.91
N SER A 73 -1.52 -13.34 7.22
CA SER A 73 -1.84 -14.62 7.91
C SER A 73 -2.70 -14.35 9.14
N GLU A 74 -3.55 -15.27 9.59
CA GLU A 74 -4.56 -15.03 10.65
C GLU A 74 -4.05 -14.21 11.85
N ASP A 75 -2.81 -14.46 12.29
CA ASP A 75 -2.23 -13.80 13.48
C ASP A 75 -1.30 -12.62 13.18
N TRP A 76 -0.84 -12.45 11.94
CA TRP A 76 0.19 -11.46 11.59
C TRP A 76 0.11 -10.97 10.14
N VAL A 77 0.72 -9.81 9.90
CA VAL A 77 0.90 -9.19 8.59
C VAL A 77 2.36 -8.81 8.40
N GLU A 78 2.82 -8.82 7.16
CA GLU A 78 4.13 -8.32 6.77
C GLU A 78 3.95 -7.20 5.75
N PHE A 79 4.58 -6.06 6.02
CA PHE A 79 4.49 -4.86 5.19
C PHE A 79 5.84 -4.16 5.08
N LEU A 80 5.98 -3.26 4.11
CA LEU A 80 7.19 -2.44 3.97
C LEU A 80 7.13 -1.20 4.86
N ASP A 81 8.17 -0.95 5.64
CA ASP A 81 8.35 0.31 6.34
C ASP A 81 8.75 1.45 5.38
N GLU A 82 8.84 2.68 5.90
CA GLU A 82 9.23 3.87 5.15
C GLU A 82 10.63 3.75 4.50
N LYS A 83 11.46 2.83 4.98
CA LYS A 83 12.81 2.55 4.47
C LYS A 83 12.83 1.40 3.47
N GLY A 84 11.67 0.83 3.13
CA GLY A 84 11.54 -0.32 2.24
C GLY A 84 11.99 -1.64 2.89
N LYS A 85 12.03 -1.72 4.22
CA LYS A 85 12.33 -2.95 4.95
C LYS A 85 11.03 -3.68 5.30
N LEU A 86 11.01 -4.99 5.11
CA LEU A 86 9.90 -5.84 5.54
C LEU A 86 9.84 -5.90 7.07
N ILE A 87 8.68 -5.53 7.62
CA ILE A 87 8.34 -5.62 9.04
C ILE A 87 7.17 -6.58 9.19
N LYS A 88 7.34 -7.56 10.09
CA LYS A 88 6.30 -8.48 10.50
C LYS A 88 5.65 -7.97 11.79
N GLN A 89 4.33 -7.84 11.79
CA GLN A 89 3.56 -7.33 12.92
C GLN A 89 2.35 -8.24 13.21
N SER A 90 2.00 -8.42 14.48
CA SER A 90 0.79 -9.17 14.84
C SER A 90 -0.48 -8.39 14.51
N ARG A 91 -1.54 -9.09 14.08
CA ARG A 91 -2.87 -8.53 13.84
C ARG A 91 -3.61 -8.12 15.12
N ASN A 92 -3.18 -8.57 16.31
CA ASN A 92 -3.95 -8.36 17.54
C ASN A 92 -4.05 -6.86 17.90
N LEU A 93 -5.25 -6.30 17.72
CA LEU A 93 -5.57 -4.88 17.52
C LEU A 93 -6.10 -4.16 18.78
N LYS A 94 -5.59 -4.44 19.99
CA LYS A 94 -5.89 -3.54 21.14
C LYS A 94 -4.97 -2.33 21.22
N SER A 95 -3.92 -2.28 20.39
CA SER A 95 -2.90 -1.23 20.46
C SER A 95 -2.37 -0.75 19.11
N ASN A 96 -2.94 -1.19 17.97
CA ASN A 96 -2.34 -0.90 16.67
C ASN A 96 -3.23 0.08 15.87
N PRO A 97 -2.86 1.37 15.81
CA PRO A 97 -3.67 2.41 15.18
C PRO A 97 -3.68 2.35 13.65
N CYS A 98 -2.99 1.38 13.03
CA CYS A 98 -2.56 1.46 11.64
C CYS A 98 -3.58 1.01 10.57
N TRP A 99 -4.73 0.44 10.91
CA TRP A 99 -5.67 -0.03 9.89
C TRP A 99 -6.91 0.87 9.85
N THR A 100 -7.12 1.56 8.74
CA THR A 100 -8.30 2.44 8.57
C THR A 100 -9.38 1.90 7.65
N GLY A 101 -9.17 0.78 6.95
CA GLY A 101 -10.23 0.09 6.20
C GLY A 101 -11.02 1.00 5.23
N GLN A 102 -10.42 2.09 4.76
CA GLN A 102 -11.02 3.05 3.84
C GLN A 102 -10.37 2.95 2.47
#